data_AF-A0A4Q3FKU1-F1
#
_entry.id   AF-A0A4Q3FKU1-F1
#
_cell.length_a   1.000
_cell.length_b   1.000
_cell.length_c   1.000
_cell.angle_alpha   90.00
_cell.angle_beta   90.00
_cell.angle_gamma   90.00
#
_symmetry.space_group_name_H-M   'P 1'
#
loop_
_entity.id
_entity.type
_entity.pdbx_description
1 polymer ?
#
loop_
_entity_poly.entity_id
_entity_poly.type
_entity_poly.pdbx_seq_one_letter_code
_entity_poly.pdbx_strand_id
1 'polypeptide(L)'
;MRKSLILVLLYSGIVTAQQKDYTIRPVTITQVKLDDRFWSPKIETNRTVTIPASFARCENTGRVKNFEMAAAKSGKFCTVFPFDDTDIYKTIEGASYSMAVHPDEKLNHYVDSMITIVGKAQEPDGYLYTARTIDPLNPHKWAGSERWVKENELSHELYNSGHMFEAAAAH
;
A
#
# COMPACT_ATOMS: atom_id res chain seq x y z
N MET A 1 28.22 19.94 -42.14
CA MET A 1 27.60 20.19 -40.81
C MET A 1 27.79 18.93 -39.96
N ARG A 2 28.75 18.95 -39.02
CA ARG A 2 29.04 17.82 -38.12
C ARG A 2 28.05 17.82 -36.97
N LYS A 3 27.27 16.75 -36.80
CA LYS A 3 26.40 16.54 -35.64
C LYS A 3 27.28 16.05 -34.48
N SER A 4 27.43 16.87 -33.44
CA SER A 4 28.08 16.46 -32.19
C SER A 4 27.07 15.70 -31.34
N LEU A 5 27.33 14.42 -31.08
CA LEU A 5 26.60 13.63 -30.10
C LEU A 5 27.14 13.98 -28.70
N ILE A 6 26.30 14.51 -27.82
CA ILE A 6 26.65 14.71 -26.40
C ILE A 6 26.25 13.42 -25.67
N LEU A 7 27.25 12.69 -25.18
CA LEU A 7 27.08 11.54 -24.31
C LEU A 7 26.93 12.05 -22.87
N VAL A 8 25.72 11.99 -22.31
CA VAL A 8 25.49 12.30 -20.89
C VAL A 8 25.83 11.06 -20.08
N LEU A 9 26.96 11.10 -19.37
CA LEU A 9 27.32 10.10 -18.36
C LEU A 9 26.46 10.34 -17.11
N LEU A 10 25.49 9.45 -16.90
CA LEU A 10 24.74 9.37 -15.65
C LEU A 10 25.67 8.83 -14.56
N TYR A 11 26.06 9.70 -13.63
CA TYR A 11 26.83 9.33 -12.46
C TYR A 11 25.88 8.66 -11.45
N SER A 12 25.91 7.33 -11.38
CA SER A 12 25.25 6.59 -10.29
C SER A 12 26.11 6.73 -9.02
N GLY A 13 25.75 7.68 -8.16
CA GLY A 13 26.33 7.77 -6.83
C GLY A 13 26.01 6.50 -6.04
N ILE A 14 27.01 5.86 -5.46
CA ILE A 14 26.82 4.78 -4.49
C ILE A 14 26.18 5.43 -3.26
N VAL A 15 24.87 5.21 -3.07
CA VAL A 15 24.18 5.60 -1.85
C VAL A 15 24.65 4.66 -0.74
N THR A 16 25.55 5.14 0.12
CA THR A 16 25.90 4.41 1.33
C THR A 16 24.77 4.59 2.34
N ALA A 17 24.03 3.51 2.60
CA ALA A 17 23.06 3.46 3.70
C ALA A 17 23.77 3.70 5.05
N GLN A 18 22.98 4.08 6.06
CA GLN A 18 23.45 4.39 7.42
C GLN A 18 24.33 3.25 7.97
N GLN A 19 25.62 3.53 8.19
CA GLN A 19 26.59 2.49 8.62
C GLN A 19 26.36 1.95 10.03
N LYS A 20 25.57 2.64 10.85
CA LYS A 20 25.30 2.28 12.24
C LYS A 20 23.86 1.81 12.37
N ASP A 21 23.71 0.48 12.35
CA ASP A 21 22.44 -0.21 12.56
C ASP A 21 22.32 -0.69 14.03
N TYR A 22 21.18 -1.25 14.41
CA TYR A 22 20.96 -1.85 15.71
C TYR A 22 22.01 -2.94 16.03
N THR A 23 22.40 -3.02 17.31
CA THR A 23 23.40 -4.02 17.77
C THR A 23 22.86 -5.45 17.78
N ILE A 24 21.54 -5.62 17.87
CA ILE A 24 20.84 -6.90 17.82
C ILE A 24 20.14 -6.98 16.46
N ARG A 25 20.33 -8.10 15.77
CA ARG A 25 19.68 -8.36 14.48
C ARG A 25 18.43 -9.22 14.69
N PRO A 26 17.29 -8.88 14.06
CA PRO A 26 16.12 -9.75 14.09
C PRO A 26 16.40 -11.05 13.33
N VAL A 27 15.81 -12.15 13.81
CA VAL A 27 15.67 -13.38 13.01
C VAL A 27 14.43 -13.19 12.14
N THR A 28 14.58 -13.28 10.83
CA THR A 28 13.48 -13.00 9.89
C THR A 28 12.44 -14.12 9.92
N ILE A 29 11.19 -13.79 9.59
CA ILE A 29 10.08 -14.75 9.64
C ILE A 29 10.30 -15.95 8.70
N THR A 30 11.04 -15.76 7.61
CA THR A 30 11.37 -16.81 6.63
C THR A 30 12.41 -17.81 7.16
N GLN A 31 13.10 -17.48 8.25
CA GLN A 31 14.07 -18.35 8.92
C GLN A 31 13.46 -19.19 10.04
N VAL A 32 12.17 -19.00 10.36
CA VAL A 32 11.50 -19.68 11.48
C VAL A 32 10.28 -20.43 10.97
N LYS A 33 10.26 -21.75 11.18
CA LYS A 33 9.07 -22.58 10.95
C LYS A 33 8.41 -22.91 12.28
N LEU A 34 7.20 -22.39 12.47
CA LEU A 34 6.37 -22.74 13.64
C LEU A 34 5.58 -24.02 13.33
N ASP A 35 5.79 -25.03 14.16
CA ASP A 35 5.10 -26.33 14.10
C ASP A 35 4.64 -26.73 15.51
N ASP A 36 3.59 -26.08 15.97
CA ASP A 36 3.02 -26.31 17.29
C ASP A 36 1.48 -26.40 17.23
N ARG A 37 0.85 -26.60 18.39
CA ARG A 37 -0.61 -26.70 18.51
C ARG A 37 -1.30 -25.36 18.77
N PHE A 38 -0.55 -24.27 18.92
CA PHE A 38 -1.10 -22.98 19.36
C PHE A 38 -1.03 -21.91 18.27
N TRP A 39 0.16 -21.67 17.72
CA TRP A 39 0.43 -20.68 16.68
C TRP A 39 0.17 -21.19 15.28
N SER A 40 0.58 -22.43 14.95
CA SER A 40 0.41 -22.95 13.58
C SER A 40 -1.05 -22.90 13.10
N PRO A 41 -2.08 -23.26 13.92
CA PRO A 41 -3.48 -23.11 13.51
C PRO A 41 -3.93 -21.66 13.29
N LYS A 42 -3.38 -20.69 14.03
CA LYS A 42 -3.72 -19.26 13.88
C LYS A 42 -3.15 -18.69 12.59
N ILE A 43 -1.91 -19.05 12.26
CA ILE A 43 -1.25 -18.66 11.02
C ILE A 43 -2.01 -19.23 9.82
N GLU A 44 -2.40 -20.51 9.90
CA GLU A 44 -3.18 -21.14 8.84
C GLU A 44 -4.57 -20.53 8.68
N THR A 45 -5.24 -20.19 9.79
CA THR A 45 -6.52 -19.45 9.75
C THR A 45 -6.33 -18.07 9.12
N ASN A 46 -5.25 -17.36 9.47
CA ASN A 46 -4.97 -16.06 8.87
C ASN A 46 -4.81 -16.16 7.34
N ARG A 47 -4.03 -17.15 6.88
CA ARG A 47 -3.77 -17.42 5.45
C ARG A 47 -5.04 -17.81 4.69
N THR A 48 -5.81 -18.75 5.23
CA THR A 48 -6.90 -19.40 4.48
C THR A 48 -8.27 -18.75 4.69
N VAL A 49 -8.44 -17.97 5.76
CA VAL A 49 -9.73 -17.36 6.11
C VAL A 49 -9.61 -15.84 6.20
N THR A 50 -8.72 -15.33 7.06
CA THR A 50 -8.69 -13.89 7.37
C THR A 50 -8.26 -13.04 6.18
N ILE A 51 -7.15 -13.37 5.51
CA ILE A 51 -6.67 -12.61 4.35
C ILE A 51 -7.71 -12.60 3.21
N PRO A 52 -8.26 -13.74 2.76
CA PRO A 52 -9.33 -13.74 1.76
C PRO A 52 -10.57 -12.95 2.19
N ALA A 53 -11.00 -13.08 3.45
CA ALA A 53 -12.15 -12.35 3.96
C ALA A 53 -11.92 -10.83 4.02
N SER A 54 -10.70 -10.38 4.37
CA SER A 54 -10.33 -8.97 4.39
C SER A 54 -10.36 -8.36 2.98
N PHE A 55 -9.83 -9.06 1.97
CA PHE A 55 -9.92 -8.60 0.58
C PHE A 55 -11.37 -8.56 0.09
N ALA A 56 -12.15 -9.62 0.33
CA ALA A 56 -13.57 -9.63 -0.01
C ALA A 56 -14.33 -8.48 0.68
N ARG A 57 -13.98 -8.14 1.92
CA ARG A 57 -14.57 -6.99 2.62
C ARG A 57 -14.16 -5.67 1.95
N CYS A 58 -12.91 -5.50 1.54
CA CYS A 58 -12.45 -4.31 0.82
C CYS A 58 -13.24 -4.10 -0.49
N GLU A 59 -13.49 -5.17 -1.24
CA GLU A 59 -14.31 -5.15 -2.45
C GLU A 59 -15.76 -4.77 -2.15
N ASN A 60 -16.38 -5.47 -1.20
CA ASN A 60 -17.82 -5.35 -0.93
C ASN A 60 -18.22 -4.10 -0.15
N THR A 61 -17.28 -3.40 0.46
CA THR A 61 -17.55 -2.20 1.28
C THR A 61 -16.99 -0.92 0.68
N GLY A 62 -16.68 -0.93 -0.62
CA GLY A 62 -16.36 0.27 -1.39
C GLY A 62 -14.90 0.74 -1.31
N ARG A 63 -14.01 0.05 -0.61
CA ARG A 63 -12.59 0.45 -0.53
C ARG A 63 -11.93 0.36 -1.89
N VAL A 64 -12.11 -0.75 -2.60
CA VAL A 64 -11.61 -0.90 -3.98
C VAL A 64 -12.25 0.15 -4.90
N LYS A 65 -13.54 0.44 -4.68
CA LYS A 65 -14.29 1.43 -5.47
C LYS A 65 -13.75 2.84 -5.33
N ASN A 66 -13.23 3.23 -4.16
CA ASN A 66 -12.58 4.53 -3.97
C ASN A 66 -11.40 4.72 -4.94
N PHE A 67 -10.54 3.71 -5.09
CA PHE A 67 -9.40 3.78 -6.02
C PHE A 67 -9.86 3.84 -7.48
N GLU A 68 -10.89 3.06 -7.85
CA GLU A 68 -11.47 3.15 -9.20
C GLU A 68 -12.02 4.55 -9.50
N MET A 69 -12.72 5.17 -8.55
CA MET A 69 -13.24 6.53 -8.68
C MET A 69 -12.13 7.57 -8.73
N ALA A 70 -11.06 7.39 -7.94
CA ALA A 70 -9.91 8.29 -7.93
C ALA A 70 -9.15 8.23 -9.26
N ALA A 71 -8.94 7.02 -9.79
CA ALA A 71 -8.36 6.82 -11.12
C ALA A 71 -9.20 7.47 -12.22
N ALA A 72 -10.52 7.39 -12.11
CA ALA A 72 -11.45 8.02 -13.04
C ALA A 72 -11.64 9.54 -12.81
N LYS A 73 -11.10 10.09 -11.71
CA LYS A 73 -11.31 11.48 -11.24
C LYS A 73 -12.77 11.91 -11.31
N SER A 74 -13.66 11.00 -10.93
CA SER A 74 -15.10 11.21 -11.01
C SER A 74 -15.83 10.33 -10.01
N GLY A 75 -17.03 10.78 -9.62
CA GLY A 75 -17.88 10.08 -8.65
C GLY A 75 -17.80 10.69 -7.27
N LYS A 76 -18.00 9.87 -6.24
CA LYS A 76 -18.02 10.28 -4.84
C LYS A 76 -17.20 9.30 -4.01
N PHE A 77 -16.69 9.77 -2.89
CA PHE A 77 -16.08 8.90 -1.90
C PHE A 77 -17.10 7.84 -1.45
N CYS A 78 -16.72 6.57 -1.57
CA CYS A 78 -17.60 5.40 -1.43
C CYS A 78 -17.59 4.81 -0.02
N THR A 79 -16.77 5.34 0.88
CA THR A 79 -16.61 4.84 2.25
C THR A 79 -16.77 5.96 3.27
N VAL A 80 -16.46 5.70 4.55
CA VAL A 80 -16.78 6.60 5.67
C VAL A 80 -15.57 7.41 6.11
N PHE A 81 -14.39 6.79 6.15
CA PHE A 81 -13.21 7.38 6.74
C PHE A 81 -12.13 7.62 5.69
N PRO A 82 -11.39 8.74 5.77
CA PRO A 82 -10.34 9.06 4.80
C PRO A 82 -9.18 8.06 4.84
N PHE A 83 -9.04 7.31 5.93
CA PHE A 83 -8.04 6.26 6.10
C PHE A 83 -8.49 4.87 5.61
N ASP A 84 -9.68 4.74 5.03
CA ASP A 84 -10.20 3.46 4.54
C ASP A 84 -9.33 2.89 3.39
N ASP A 85 -8.51 3.71 2.72
CA ASP A 85 -7.47 3.27 1.78
C ASP A 85 -6.51 2.25 2.43
N THR A 86 -6.22 2.43 3.73
CA THR A 86 -5.25 1.60 4.47
C THR A 86 -5.70 0.17 4.70
N ASP A 87 -7.00 -0.12 4.60
CA ASP A 87 -7.51 -1.48 4.71
C ASP A 87 -6.94 -2.37 3.59
N ILE A 88 -6.81 -1.81 2.37
CA ILE A 88 -6.20 -2.51 1.23
C ILE A 88 -4.69 -2.68 1.48
N TYR A 89 -4.00 -1.62 1.89
CA TYR A 89 -2.55 -1.65 2.10
C TYR A 89 -2.16 -2.70 3.15
N LYS A 90 -2.80 -2.70 4.32
CA LYS A 90 -2.54 -3.66 5.39
C LYS A 90 -2.87 -5.10 4.99
N THR A 91 -3.90 -5.29 4.17
CA THR A 91 -4.26 -6.63 3.69
C THR A 91 -3.22 -7.14 2.69
N ILE A 92 -2.69 -6.27 1.81
CA ILE A 92 -1.56 -6.58 0.93
C ILE A 92 -0.31 -6.92 1.75
N GLU A 93 -0.02 -6.16 2.80
CA GLU A 93 1.12 -6.44 3.70
C GLU A 93 1.00 -7.84 4.32
N GLY A 94 -0.16 -8.16 4.91
CA GLY A 94 -0.42 -9.48 5.50
C GLY A 94 -0.36 -10.62 4.49
N ALA A 95 -0.87 -10.40 3.27
CA ALA A 95 -0.75 -11.34 2.17
C ALA A 95 0.71 -11.58 1.77
N SER A 96 1.51 -10.51 1.70
CA SER A 96 2.93 -10.58 1.31
C SER A 96 3.74 -11.38 2.32
N TYR A 97 3.58 -11.13 3.62
CA TYR A 97 4.22 -11.96 4.65
C TYR A 97 3.74 -13.41 4.64
N SER A 98 2.45 -13.64 4.37
CA SER A 98 1.92 -15.00 4.22
C SER A 98 2.57 -15.74 3.05
N MET A 99 2.73 -15.09 1.90
CA MET A 99 3.37 -15.67 0.72
C MET A 99 4.88 -15.88 0.88
N ALA A 100 5.54 -15.04 1.68
CA ALA A 100 6.97 -15.20 2.01
C ALA A 100 7.26 -16.51 2.76
N VAL A 101 6.31 -17.00 3.55
CA VAL A 101 6.44 -18.28 4.29
C VAL A 101 5.72 -19.45 3.61
N HIS A 102 4.67 -19.18 2.85
CA HIS A 102 3.87 -20.16 2.13
C HIS A 102 3.48 -19.62 0.74
N PRO A 103 4.30 -19.89 -0.30
CA PRO A 103 4.04 -19.39 -1.65
C PRO A 103 2.64 -19.75 -2.16
N ASP A 104 1.95 -18.77 -2.76
CA ASP A 104 0.59 -18.91 -3.31
C ASP A 104 0.47 -18.04 -4.57
N GLU A 105 0.65 -18.64 -5.74
CA GLU A 105 0.64 -17.93 -7.03
C GLU A 105 -0.70 -17.25 -7.31
N LYS A 106 -1.81 -17.85 -6.86
CA LYS A 106 -3.15 -17.28 -7.06
C LYS A 106 -3.32 -16.01 -6.23
N LEU A 107 -2.91 -16.05 -4.97
CA LEU A 107 -2.90 -14.87 -4.10
C LEU A 107 -1.97 -13.79 -4.66
N ASN A 108 -0.79 -14.18 -5.16
CA ASN A 108 0.17 -13.23 -5.74
C ASN A 108 -0.43 -12.46 -6.92
N HIS A 109 -1.04 -13.18 -7.88
CA HIS A 109 -1.72 -12.55 -9.02
C HIS A 109 -2.89 -11.66 -8.60
N TYR A 110 -3.62 -12.05 -7.55
CA TYR A 110 -4.68 -11.21 -7.00
C TYR A 110 -4.12 -9.91 -6.38
N VAL A 111 -3.04 -10.00 -5.61
CA VAL A 111 -2.34 -8.82 -5.05
C VAL A 111 -1.83 -7.90 -6.17
N ASP A 112 -1.22 -8.43 -7.23
CA ASP A 112 -0.80 -7.65 -8.41
C ASP A 112 -1.96 -6.86 -9.03
N SER A 113 -3.15 -7.48 -9.08
CA SER A 113 -4.35 -6.82 -9.60
C SER A 113 -4.81 -5.67 -8.71
N MET A 114 -4.70 -5.81 -7.38
CA MET A 114 -5.01 -4.75 -6.42
C MET A 114 -3.99 -3.61 -6.53
N ILE A 115 -2.69 -3.92 -6.60
CA ILE A 115 -1.62 -2.93 -6.80
C ILE A 115 -1.86 -2.15 -8.09
N THR A 116 -2.29 -2.82 -9.17
CA THR A 116 -2.65 -2.15 -10.43
C THR A 116 -3.80 -1.17 -10.27
N ILE A 117 -4.84 -1.51 -9.49
CA ILE A 117 -5.97 -0.62 -9.21
C ILE A 117 -5.51 0.59 -8.38
N VAL A 118 -4.73 0.34 -7.32
CA VAL A 118 -4.18 1.38 -6.45
C VAL A 118 -3.28 2.34 -7.23
N GLY A 119 -2.37 1.82 -8.04
CA GLY A 119 -1.43 2.63 -8.84
C GLY A 119 -2.11 3.54 -9.84
N LYS A 120 -3.27 3.16 -10.40
CA LYS A 120 -4.05 4.02 -11.31
C LYS A 120 -4.66 5.24 -10.63
N ALA A 121 -4.84 5.21 -9.31
CA ALA A 121 -5.38 6.33 -8.55
C ALA A 121 -4.31 7.37 -8.16
N GLN A 122 -3.02 7.05 -8.35
CA GLN A 122 -1.92 7.93 -7.98
C GLN A 122 -1.86 9.13 -8.94
N GLU A 123 -1.77 10.33 -8.39
CA GLU A 123 -1.59 11.57 -9.15
C GLU A 123 -0.16 11.67 -9.72
N PRO A 124 0.08 12.46 -10.77
CA PRO A 124 1.39 12.50 -11.46
C PRO A 124 2.58 12.89 -10.59
N ASP A 125 2.35 13.59 -9.48
CA ASP A 125 3.38 13.98 -8.52
C ASP A 125 3.57 12.99 -7.36
N GLY A 126 2.89 11.84 -7.43
CA GLY A 126 2.98 10.76 -6.46
C GLY A 126 1.92 10.80 -5.36
N TYR A 127 1.09 11.85 -5.28
CA TYR A 127 0.04 11.93 -4.28
C TYR A 127 -1.02 10.84 -4.50
N LEU A 128 -1.29 10.05 -3.46
CA LEU A 128 -2.23 8.93 -3.50
C LEU A 128 -3.11 8.94 -2.25
N TYR A 129 -4.29 9.51 -2.38
CA TYR A 129 -5.27 9.63 -1.30
C TYR A 129 -6.67 9.83 -1.89
N THR A 130 -7.46 8.76 -1.91
CA THR A 130 -8.70 8.71 -2.71
C THR A 130 -9.75 9.71 -2.21
N ALA A 131 -9.77 9.99 -0.91
CA ALA A 131 -10.65 10.94 -0.26
C ALA A 131 -10.49 12.40 -0.74
N ARG A 132 -9.42 12.72 -1.49
CA ARG A 132 -9.28 13.98 -2.24
C ARG A 132 -9.31 13.78 -3.74
N THR A 133 -8.58 12.79 -4.26
CA THR A 133 -8.35 12.64 -5.71
C THR A 133 -9.63 12.38 -6.51
N ILE A 134 -10.66 11.77 -5.91
CA ILE A 134 -11.96 11.52 -6.57
C ILE A 134 -12.66 12.82 -6.99
N ASP A 135 -12.78 13.77 -6.06
CA ASP A 135 -13.42 15.07 -6.26
C ASP A 135 -12.65 16.14 -5.45
N PRO A 136 -11.63 16.78 -6.03
CA PRO A 136 -10.80 17.76 -5.32
C PRO A 136 -11.56 19.06 -5.01
N LEU A 137 -12.71 19.32 -5.64
CA LEU A 137 -13.55 20.48 -5.34
C LEU A 137 -14.43 20.23 -4.11
N ASN A 138 -14.80 18.97 -3.85
CA ASN A 138 -15.58 18.57 -2.68
C ASN A 138 -14.95 17.33 -1.99
N PRO A 139 -13.71 17.46 -1.47
CA PRO A 139 -13.03 16.32 -0.85
C PRO A 139 -13.72 15.91 0.45
N HIS A 140 -13.31 14.77 1.00
CA HIS A 140 -13.78 14.34 2.31
C HIS A 140 -13.59 15.47 3.36
N LYS A 141 -14.59 15.69 4.23
CA LYS A 141 -14.61 16.81 5.20
C LYS A 141 -13.38 16.90 6.12
N TRP A 142 -12.72 15.77 6.37
CA TRP A 142 -11.50 15.69 7.18
C TRP A 142 -10.22 15.96 6.39
N ALA A 143 -10.27 15.94 5.05
CA ALA A 143 -9.12 16.28 4.20
C ALA A 143 -8.86 17.80 4.15
N GLY A 144 -9.90 18.62 4.33
CA GLY A 144 -9.77 20.08 4.17
C GLY A 144 -9.65 20.53 2.70
N SER A 145 -9.57 21.84 2.48
CA SER A 145 -9.62 22.45 1.15
C SER A 145 -8.41 22.17 0.27
N GLU A 146 -7.24 22.01 0.88
CA GLU A 146 -5.96 21.78 0.20
C GLU A 146 -5.24 20.60 0.84
N ARG A 147 -4.26 20.03 0.14
CA ARG A 147 -3.46 18.92 0.67
C ARG A 147 -2.78 19.34 1.98
N TRP A 148 -2.70 18.41 2.94
CA TRP A 148 -1.96 18.54 4.20
C TRP A 148 -2.51 19.54 5.22
N VAL A 149 -3.46 20.41 4.87
CA VAL A 149 -3.96 21.46 5.78
C VAL A 149 -4.62 20.92 7.05
N LYS A 150 -5.08 19.66 7.01
CA LYS A 150 -5.66 18.91 8.13
C LYS A 150 -4.86 17.65 8.50
N GLU A 151 -3.58 17.58 8.12
CA GLU A 151 -2.73 16.43 8.43
C GLU A 151 -2.59 16.21 9.93
N ASN A 152 -2.33 17.28 10.70
CA ASN A 152 -2.23 17.21 12.16
C ASN A 152 -3.57 17.07 12.89
N GLU A 153 -4.67 16.87 12.15
CA GLU A 153 -5.99 16.63 12.69
C GLU A 153 -6.45 15.20 12.36
N LEU A 154 -7.22 15.04 11.28
CA LEU A 154 -7.90 13.79 10.94
C LEU A 154 -7.85 13.47 9.44
N SER A 155 -7.05 14.17 8.64
CA SER A 155 -6.96 13.85 7.21
C SER A 155 -6.33 12.47 6.96
N HIS A 156 -5.40 12.05 7.82
CA HIS A 156 -4.68 10.77 7.72
C HIS A 156 -3.86 10.63 6.42
N GLU A 157 -3.44 11.72 5.78
CA GLU A 157 -2.67 11.63 4.52
C GLU A 157 -1.30 10.94 4.76
N LEU A 158 -0.59 11.25 5.87
CA LEU A 158 0.66 10.56 6.21
C LEU A 158 0.43 9.18 6.83
N TYR A 159 -0.67 8.99 7.57
CA TYR A 159 -1.06 7.65 8.06
C TYR A 159 -1.31 6.69 6.90
N ASN A 160 -2.01 7.16 5.86
CA ASN A 160 -2.27 6.37 4.65
C ASN A 160 -0.96 6.04 3.92
N SER A 161 -0.09 7.04 3.77
CA SER A 161 1.23 6.85 3.14
C SER A 161 2.10 5.88 3.93
N GLY A 162 2.07 5.93 5.27
CA GLY A 162 2.81 5.03 6.15
C GLY A 162 2.44 3.57 5.89
N HIS A 163 1.14 3.23 5.93
CA HIS A 163 0.70 1.87 5.66
C HIS A 163 0.92 1.43 4.21
N MET A 164 0.86 2.37 3.25
CA MET A 164 1.24 2.08 1.88
C MET A 164 2.73 1.68 1.78
N PHE A 165 3.62 2.38 2.48
CA PHE A 165 5.05 2.07 2.48
C PHE A 165 5.36 0.75 3.20
N GLU A 166 4.69 0.44 4.31
CA GLU A 166 4.81 -0.87 4.98
C GLU A 166 4.40 -2.01 4.04
N ALA A 167 3.26 -1.87 3.37
CA ALA A 167 2.79 -2.85 2.39
C ALA A 167 3.77 -3.01 1.21
N ALA A 168 4.27 -1.90 0.68
CA ALA A 168 5.21 -1.89 -0.43
C ALA A 168 6.60 -2.45 -0.06
N ALA A 169 7.02 -2.33 1.20
CA ALA A 169 8.27 -2.91 1.67
C ALA A 169 8.17 -4.42 1.95
N ALA A 170 6.98 -4.88 2.35
CA ALA A 170 6.72 -6.30 2.59
C ALA A 170 6.53 -7.10 1.29
N HIS A 171 5.98 -6.47 0.24
CA HIS A 171 5.76 -7.04 -1.09
C HIS A 171 7.04 -7.04 -1.93
#